data_AF-A0A7W0SJ87-F1
#
_entry.id   AF-A0A7W0SJ87-F1
#
_cell.length_a   1.000
_cell.length_b   1.000
_cell.length_c   1.000
_cell.angle_alpha   90.00
_cell.angle_beta   90.00
_cell.angle_gamma   90.00
#
_symmetry.space_group_name_H-M   'P 1'
#
loop_
_entity.id
_entity.type
_entity.pdbx_description
1 polymer ?
#
loop_
_entity_poly.entity_id
_entity_poly.type
_entity_poly.pdbx_seq_one_letter_code
_entity_poly.pdbx_strand_id
1 'polypeptide(L)'
;MTRLTLALLALVLLAAEPGLAGRRFAVGVEPGAPLGKVASQLEAVTGQPVEADAALRAIFVVTRSPRQLAALPGVAYVESLTASRRLAFTPNDPLLPRQWYLFQTRAFNFWLQPPKFSGPPVKVAVIDSGVDGKHPELAGRISGARSFVGGSALTDSKGHGTFVAGQIAAATGNGQGIAGMAFPARLLIAKVVRPDLSIPLEAEARAIRWAVDQGARVINLSLSGVRHPQNPRKDTYSPLEASAIAYAYKKGVMVVAAVGNGDAAPESPWEYAGWPAALPHVVSVSAFGRDGSVPGFSNRDAFYNDISAPGEEIFSTLPRNLTSKRPSCANQGYSDCGPGEYRNAEGTSFAAPQVSAAAALLLSQKPSLKADQLANVLTRTAVDATPVNGCRLCTSGHDELTGWGRLDVQNSLMQTYYSPPPEADRYETNDDAGSQAWRFWGSAPRKVSATLDFWDDQIDVYSIKLAPGQKLTARVRGPIGAETKLLLWKPGTKRVEGLAVPAGRVAQSTRVGTTEYIRSYSAKAAGWYYLQVKLVEPGWGSYTLDYAKQ
;
A
#
# COMPACT_ATOMS: atom_id res chain seq x y z
N MET A 1 3.31 19.10 -80.89
CA MET A 1 3.92 18.45 -79.70
C MET A 1 3.95 19.48 -78.58
N THR A 2 3.40 19.36 -77.38
CA THR A 2 2.45 18.44 -76.76
C THR A 2 1.88 19.28 -75.60
N ARG A 3 0.56 19.44 -75.50
CA ARG A 3 -0.11 20.22 -74.43
C ARG A 3 -0.07 19.40 -73.13
N LEU A 4 0.46 19.96 -72.04
CA LEU A 4 0.26 19.44 -70.69
C LEU A 4 -1.01 20.06 -70.10
N THR A 5 -2.06 19.26 -69.97
CA THR A 5 -3.28 19.57 -69.22
C THR A 5 -3.15 18.99 -67.81
N LEU A 6 -3.31 19.87 -66.80
CA LEU A 6 -3.67 19.50 -65.44
C LEU A 6 -4.97 18.68 -65.45
N ALA A 7 -4.97 17.50 -64.83
CA ALA A 7 -6.19 16.81 -64.44
C ALA A 7 -6.26 16.75 -62.92
N LEU A 8 -7.13 17.59 -62.37
CA LEU A 8 -7.57 17.62 -60.98
C LEU A 8 -8.36 16.34 -60.70
N LEU A 9 -7.86 15.42 -59.86
CA LEU A 9 -8.69 14.32 -59.35
C LEU A 9 -9.46 14.85 -58.13
N ALA A 10 -10.75 15.13 -58.34
CA ALA A 10 -11.69 15.44 -57.26
C ALA A 10 -11.92 14.16 -56.43
N LEU A 11 -11.42 14.17 -55.19
CA LEU A 11 -11.77 13.16 -54.19
C LEU A 11 -13.15 13.50 -53.62
N VAL A 12 -14.18 12.77 -54.03
CA VAL A 12 -15.50 12.82 -53.40
C VAL A 12 -15.36 12.18 -52.01
N LEU A 13 -15.27 13.00 -50.96
CA LEU A 13 -15.52 12.56 -49.59
C LEU A 13 -17.02 12.28 -49.45
N LEU A 14 -17.40 11.01 -49.52
CA LEU A 14 -18.63 10.55 -48.90
C LEU A 14 -18.35 10.41 -47.40
N ALA A 15 -18.89 11.34 -46.61
CA ALA A 15 -18.94 11.23 -45.16
C ALA A 15 -19.79 10.01 -44.78
N ALA A 16 -19.14 8.92 -44.38
CA ALA A 16 -19.80 7.80 -43.74
C ALA A 16 -19.97 8.10 -42.24
N GLU A 17 -21.19 7.94 -41.74
CA GLU A 17 -21.52 8.03 -40.32
C GLU A 17 -20.64 7.10 -39.45
N PRO A 18 -20.31 7.47 -38.19
CA PRO A 18 -19.33 6.76 -37.37
C PRO A 18 -19.79 5.41 -36.79
N GLY A 19 -20.80 4.75 -37.38
CA GLY A 19 -21.40 3.51 -36.88
C GLY A 19 -21.09 2.23 -37.65
N LEU A 20 -20.30 2.25 -38.74
CA LEU A 20 -20.32 1.16 -39.74
C LEU A 20 -18.95 0.57 -40.18
N ALA A 21 -17.85 0.72 -39.43
CA ALA A 21 -16.58 0.05 -39.80
C ALA A 21 -16.42 -1.33 -39.12
N GLY A 22 -16.09 -2.38 -39.88
CA GLY A 22 -15.75 -3.70 -39.32
C GLY A 22 -14.50 -3.67 -38.45
N ARG A 23 -14.34 -4.62 -37.52
CA ARG A 23 -13.17 -4.72 -36.64
C ARG A 23 -12.14 -5.68 -37.24
N ARG A 24 -10.85 -5.40 -37.05
CA ARG A 24 -9.75 -6.27 -37.51
C ARG A 24 -9.49 -7.38 -36.49
N PHE A 25 -9.34 -8.60 -36.98
CA PHE A 25 -9.06 -9.81 -36.19
C PHE A 25 -7.84 -10.54 -36.76
N ALA A 26 -7.13 -11.25 -35.89
CA ALA A 26 -6.16 -12.28 -36.25
C ALA A 26 -6.79 -13.65 -36.00
N VAL A 27 -6.68 -14.55 -36.97
CA VAL A 27 -7.18 -15.92 -36.91
C VAL A 27 -5.98 -16.86 -36.96
N GLY A 28 -5.63 -17.48 -35.84
CA GLY A 28 -4.55 -18.46 -35.79
C GLY A 28 -4.94 -19.76 -36.47
N VAL A 29 -4.02 -20.38 -37.18
CA VAL A 29 -4.26 -21.61 -37.94
C VAL A 29 -3.51 -22.78 -37.31
N GLU A 30 -4.24 -23.85 -37.01
CA GLU A 30 -3.72 -25.06 -36.37
C GLU A 30 -2.49 -25.62 -37.12
N PRO A 31 -1.46 -26.16 -36.44
CA PRO A 31 -0.21 -26.60 -37.08
C PRO A 31 -0.35 -27.56 -38.28
N GLY A 32 -1.41 -28.37 -38.33
CA GLY A 32 -1.69 -29.32 -39.41
C GLY A 32 -2.67 -28.82 -40.48
N ALA A 33 -3.29 -27.66 -40.30
CA ALA A 33 -4.27 -27.12 -41.24
C ALA A 33 -3.58 -26.32 -42.38
N PRO A 34 -3.99 -26.50 -43.66
CA PRO A 34 -3.48 -25.70 -44.76
C PRO A 34 -3.95 -24.24 -44.66
N LEU A 35 -3.00 -23.29 -44.55
CA LEU A 35 -3.28 -21.86 -44.38
C LEU A 35 -4.22 -21.31 -45.49
N GLY A 36 -3.97 -21.68 -46.75
CA GLY A 36 -4.81 -21.26 -47.87
C GLY A 36 -6.25 -21.77 -47.80
N LYS A 37 -6.47 -22.97 -47.24
CA LYS A 37 -7.82 -23.53 -47.07
C LYS A 37 -8.62 -22.76 -46.02
N VAL A 38 -7.98 -22.42 -44.90
CA VAL A 38 -8.62 -21.62 -43.83
C VAL A 38 -8.85 -20.19 -44.32
N ALA A 39 -7.95 -19.62 -45.12
CA ALA A 39 -8.12 -18.30 -45.74
C ALA A 39 -9.36 -18.24 -46.63
N SER A 40 -9.52 -19.20 -47.55
CA SER A 40 -10.71 -19.25 -48.42
C SER A 40 -12.02 -19.47 -47.63
N GLN A 41 -11.98 -20.23 -46.53
CA GLN A 41 -13.15 -20.38 -45.65
C GLN A 41 -13.51 -19.06 -44.94
N LEU A 42 -12.52 -18.32 -44.47
CA LEU A 42 -12.73 -17.01 -43.84
C LEU A 42 -13.28 -15.99 -44.85
N GLU A 43 -12.77 -15.96 -46.07
CA GLU A 43 -13.31 -15.10 -47.15
C GLU A 43 -14.75 -15.46 -47.49
N ALA A 44 -15.06 -16.76 -47.61
CA ALA A 44 -16.42 -17.24 -47.91
C ALA A 44 -17.44 -16.88 -46.82
N VAL A 45 -17.04 -16.95 -45.55
CA VAL A 45 -17.92 -16.68 -44.40
C VAL A 45 -18.06 -15.20 -44.11
N THR A 46 -17.00 -14.41 -44.30
CA THR A 46 -17.02 -12.97 -44.01
C THR A 46 -17.43 -12.11 -45.20
N GLY A 47 -17.26 -12.62 -46.43
CA GLY A 47 -17.38 -11.83 -47.65
C GLY A 47 -16.34 -10.70 -47.73
N GLN A 48 -15.23 -10.82 -46.99
CA GLN A 48 -14.18 -9.81 -46.89
C GLN A 48 -12.83 -10.43 -47.29
N PRO A 49 -11.94 -9.66 -47.94
CA PRO A 49 -10.60 -10.13 -48.24
C PRO A 49 -9.82 -10.43 -46.95
N VAL A 50 -8.92 -11.40 -47.02
CA VAL A 50 -8.05 -11.78 -45.90
C VAL A 50 -6.57 -11.61 -46.25
N GLU A 51 -5.74 -11.41 -45.22
CA GLU A 51 -4.30 -11.28 -45.34
C GLU A 51 -3.63 -12.41 -44.54
N ALA A 52 -2.97 -13.35 -45.21
CA ALA A 52 -2.34 -14.48 -44.56
C ALA A 52 -0.84 -14.21 -44.29
N ASP A 53 -0.40 -14.47 -43.07
CA ASP A 53 1.00 -14.46 -42.66
C ASP A 53 1.44 -15.89 -42.31
N ALA A 54 2.25 -16.47 -43.20
CA ALA A 54 2.72 -17.84 -43.07
C ALA A 54 3.72 -18.02 -41.90
N ALA A 55 4.51 -16.99 -41.58
CA ALA A 55 5.50 -17.06 -40.49
C ALA A 55 4.80 -17.06 -39.12
N LEU A 56 3.72 -16.28 -38.99
CA LEU A 56 2.90 -16.23 -37.78
C LEU A 56 1.83 -17.34 -37.72
N ARG A 57 1.61 -18.06 -38.83
CA ARG A 57 0.46 -18.97 -39.03
C ARG A 57 -0.87 -18.31 -38.66
N ALA A 58 -1.05 -17.08 -39.12
CA ALA A 58 -2.22 -16.27 -38.81
C ALA A 58 -2.83 -15.69 -40.08
N ILE A 59 -4.14 -15.49 -40.07
CA ILE A 59 -4.89 -14.85 -41.14
C ILE A 59 -5.62 -13.65 -40.56
N PHE A 60 -5.40 -12.47 -41.12
CA PHE A 60 -6.01 -11.23 -40.69
C PHE A 60 -7.26 -10.94 -41.52
N VAL A 61 -8.37 -10.64 -40.85
CA VAL A 61 -9.65 -10.36 -41.50
C VAL A 61 -10.36 -9.21 -40.80
N VAL A 62 -11.02 -8.35 -41.58
CA VAL A 62 -11.91 -7.32 -41.05
C VAL A 62 -13.33 -7.86 -41.13
N THR A 63 -14.04 -7.98 -40.01
CA THR A 63 -15.44 -8.45 -40.02
C THR A 63 -16.27 -7.78 -38.93
N ARG A 64 -17.59 -7.76 -39.12
CA ARG A 64 -18.57 -7.35 -38.11
C ARG A 64 -19.07 -8.55 -37.28
N SER A 65 -18.84 -9.78 -37.75
CA SER A 65 -19.44 -11.00 -37.19
C SER A 65 -18.36 -12.07 -36.88
N PRO A 66 -17.45 -11.83 -35.91
CA PRO A 66 -16.33 -12.73 -35.64
C PRO A 66 -16.72 -14.07 -35.00
N ARG A 67 -17.95 -14.19 -34.46
CA ARG A 67 -18.40 -15.36 -33.70
C ARG A 67 -18.32 -16.66 -34.48
N GLN A 68 -18.49 -16.59 -35.80
CA GLN A 68 -18.48 -17.76 -36.68
C GLN A 68 -17.07 -18.20 -37.08
N LEU A 69 -16.05 -17.34 -36.92
CA LEU A 69 -14.69 -17.62 -37.37
C LEU A 69 -14.03 -18.72 -36.53
N ALA A 70 -14.27 -18.72 -35.22
CA ALA A 70 -13.68 -19.71 -34.31
C ALA A 70 -14.22 -21.13 -34.51
N ALA A 71 -15.36 -21.27 -35.22
CA ALA A 71 -15.97 -22.56 -35.52
C ALA A 71 -15.48 -23.17 -36.84
N LEU A 72 -14.61 -22.48 -37.59
CA LEU A 72 -14.14 -22.96 -38.88
C LEU A 72 -13.06 -24.04 -38.71
N PRO A 73 -13.10 -25.13 -39.51
CA PRO A 73 -12.09 -26.19 -39.45
C PRO A 73 -10.67 -25.64 -39.67
N GLY A 74 -9.75 -25.98 -38.76
CA GLY A 74 -8.35 -25.55 -38.83
C GLY A 74 -8.05 -24.18 -38.20
N VAL A 75 -9.04 -23.52 -37.59
CA VAL A 75 -8.84 -22.31 -36.79
C VAL A 75 -8.48 -22.68 -35.35
N ALA A 76 -7.30 -22.25 -34.90
CA ALA A 76 -6.81 -22.44 -33.54
C ALA A 76 -7.30 -21.36 -32.56
N TYR A 77 -7.38 -20.09 -33.02
CA TYR A 77 -7.87 -18.97 -32.22
C TYR A 77 -8.39 -17.83 -33.09
N VAL A 78 -9.19 -16.94 -32.49
CA VAL A 78 -9.62 -15.67 -33.09
C VAL A 78 -9.39 -14.56 -32.07
N GLU A 79 -8.51 -13.61 -32.40
CA GLU A 79 -8.11 -12.50 -31.53
C GLU A 79 -8.51 -11.17 -32.17
N SER A 80 -9.03 -10.22 -31.39
CA SER A 80 -9.32 -8.87 -31.88
C SER A 80 -8.07 -7.98 -31.84
N LEU A 81 -7.68 -7.44 -32.99
CA LEU A 81 -6.54 -6.52 -33.12
C LEU A 81 -6.89 -5.06 -32.85
N THR A 82 -8.06 -4.79 -32.25
CA THR A 82 -8.43 -3.42 -31.87
C THR A 82 -7.65 -2.90 -30.66
N ALA A 83 -6.95 -3.78 -29.93
CA ALA A 83 -6.04 -3.38 -28.87
C ALA A 83 -4.72 -2.89 -29.49
N SER A 84 -4.42 -1.60 -29.39
CA SER A 84 -3.09 -1.06 -29.70
C SER A 84 -2.26 -0.97 -28.42
N ARG A 85 -0.98 -1.36 -28.48
CA ARG A 85 -0.03 -1.11 -27.39
C ARG A 85 0.38 0.37 -27.46
N ARG A 86 0.21 1.12 -26.38
CA ARG A 86 0.69 2.50 -26.21
C ARG A 86 1.55 2.58 -24.96
N LEU A 87 2.61 3.40 -25.00
CA LEU A 87 3.45 3.65 -23.83
C LEU A 87 2.59 4.26 -22.70
N ALA A 88 2.82 3.81 -21.47
CA ALA A 88 2.16 4.38 -20.31
C ALA A 88 2.52 5.88 -20.15
N PHE A 89 1.66 6.61 -19.43
CA PHE A 89 1.93 7.99 -19.05
C PHE A 89 3.29 8.09 -18.36
N THR A 90 4.16 8.94 -18.90
CA THR A 90 5.46 9.29 -18.29
C THR A 90 5.45 10.79 -18.04
N PRO A 91 5.66 11.25 -16.80
CA PRO A 91 5.81 12.68 -16.53
C PRO A 91 6.94 13.31 -17.34
N ASN A 92 6.83 14.60 -17.66
CA ASN A 92 7.80 15.32 -18.50
C ASN A 92 8.88 16.05 -17.69
N ASP A 93 9.03 15.70 -16.41
CA ASP A 93 9.93 16.37 -15.47
C ASP A 93 11.40 16.00 -15.77
N PRO A 94 12.32 16.97 -15.95
CA PRO A 94 13.66 16.75 -16.49
C PRO A 94 14.59 15.90 -15.61
N LEU A 95 14.35 15.85 -14.29
CA LEU A 95 15.13 15.02 -13.36
C LEU A 95 14.47 13.67 -13.06
N LEU A 96 13.33 13.36 -13.70
CA LEU A 96 12.66 12.05 -13.59
C LEU A 96 13.61 10.85 -13.84
N PRO A 97 14.57 10.89 -14.80
CA PRO A 97 15.50 9.77 -15.00
C PRO A 97 16.36 9.43 -13.77
N ARG A 98 16.48 10.35 -12.80
CA ARG A 98 17.19 10.10 -11.53
C ARG A 98 16.32 9.39 -10.50
N GLN A 99 15.01 9.44 -10.66
CA GLN A 99 14.02 8.83 -9.75
C GLN A 99 13.69 7.40 -10.17
N TRP A 100 14.72 6.56 -10.19
CA TRP A 100 14.60 5.16 -10.59
C TRP A 100 13.50 4.39 -9.85
N TYR A 101 13.29 4.76 -8.58
CA TYR A 101 12.30 4.16 -7.71
C TYR A 101 10.86 4.29 -8.25
N LEU A 102 10.55 5.33 -9.03
CA LEU A 102 9.24 5.50 -9.67
C LEU A 102 9.00 4.47 -10.78
N PHE A 103 10.05 4.08 -11.50
CA PHE A 103 9.98 3.03 -12.51
C PHE A 103 9.86 1.66 -11.87
N GLN A 104 10.64 1.41 -10.82
CA GLN A 104 10.64 0.14 -10.11
C GLN A 104 9.30 -0.17 -9.44
N THR A 105 8.68 0.84 -8.84
CA THR A 105 7.34 0.74 -8.23
C THR A 105 6.20 0.82 -9.24
N ARG A 106 6.53 0.98 -10.54
CA ARG A 106 5.57 1.15 -11.64
C ARG A 106 4.57 2.29 -11.38
N ALA A 107 5.03 3.37 -10.75
CA ALA A 107 4.23 4.46 -10.20
C ALA A 107 3.22 5.07 -11.19
N PHE A 108 3.57 5.15 -12.47
CA PHE A 108 2.74 5.78 -13.51
C PHE A 108 2.19 4.79 -14.55
N ASN A 109 2.50 3.49 -14.43
CA ASN A 109 2.20 2.51 -15.48
C ASN A 109 0.71 2.19 -15.63
N PHE A 110 -0.11 2.52 -14.63
CA PHE A 110 -1.56 2.28 -14.68
C PHE A 110 -2.27 3.16 -15.71
N TRP A 111 -1.82 4.41 -15.90
CA TRP A 111 -2.51 5.36 -16.76
C TRP A 111 -1.90 5.40 -18.16
N LEU A 112 -2.75 5.31 -19.19
CA LEU A 112 -2.34 5.49 -20.60
C LEU A 112 -2.24 6.97 -21.02
N GLN A 113 -2.90 7.85 -20.26
CA GLN A 113 -2.92 9.30 -20.46
C GLN A 113 -2.78 9.98 -19.11
N PRO A 114 -2.38 11.26 -19.06
CA PRO A 114 -2.36 12.01 -17.82
C PRO A 114 -3.70 11.86 -17.07
N PRO A 115 -3.69 11.24 -15.88
CA PRO A 115 -4.90 11.00 -15.10
C PRO A 115 -5.62 12.29 -14.71
N LYS A 116 -6.95 12.25 -14.78
CA LYS A 116 -7.82 13.32 -14.28
C LYS A 116 -8.52 12.84 -13.02
N PHE A 117 -8.21 13.45 -11.89
CA PHE A 117 -8.95 13.24 -10.66
C PHE A 117 -10.01 14.32 -10.50
N SER A 118 -11.27 13.90 -10.35
CA SER A 118 -12.43 14.78 -10.20
C SER A 118 -12.80 15.02 -8.73
N GLY A 119 -12.23 14.28 -7.80
CA GLY A 119 -12.47 14.40 -6.35
C GLY A 119 -11.58 15.45 -5.67
N PRO A 120 -11.90 15.81 -4.41
CA PRO A 120 -11.00 16.64 -3.60
C PRO A 120 -9.65 15.93 -3.42
N PRO A 121 -8.54 16.69 -3.37
CA PRO A 121 -7.23 16.09 -3.23
C PRO A 121 -7.10 15.37 -1.89
N VAL A 122 -6.46 14.20 -1.92
CA VAL A 122 -6.15 13.45 -0.70
C VAL A 122 -5.07 14.18 0.09
N LYS A 123 -5.31 14.38 1.38
CA LYS A 123 -4.33 14.98 2.29
C LYS A 123 -3.43 13.91 2.87
N VAL A 124 -2.12 14.06 2.66
CA VAL A 124 -1.06 13.23 3.25
C VAL A 124 -0.31 14.07 4.27
N ALA A 125 -0.24 13.60 5.51
CA ALA A 125 0.55 14.28 6.53
C ALA A 125 1.99 13.78 6.52
N VAL A 126 2.94 14.71 6.54
CA VAL A 126 4.37 14.45 6.73
C VAL A 126 4.72 14.97 8.11
N ILE A 127 4.94 14.05 9.06
CA ILE A 127 5.32 14.36 10.43
C ILE A 127 6.82 14.15 10.54
N ASP A 128 7.59 15.24 10.46
CA ASP A 128 9.03 15.19 10.21
C ASP A 128 9.75 16.47 10.73
N SER A 129 10.85 16.84 10.10
CA SER A 129 11.71 17.99 10.41
C SER A 129 11.20 19.33 9.89
N GLY A 130 10.04 19.35 9.23
CA GLY A 130 9.47 20.50 8.55
C GLY A 130 9.59 20.37 7.03
N VAL A 131 9.35 21.46 6.31
CA VAL A 131 9.52 21.51 4.86
C VAL A 131 10.10 22.86 4.43
N ASP A 132 10.86 22.91 3.33
CA ASP A 132 11.10 24.16 2.62
C ASP A 132 9.81 24.60 1.91
N GLY A 133 9.00 25.42 2.59
CA GLY A 133 7.72 25.90 2.06
C GLY A 133 7.83 26.80 0.83
N LYS A 134 9.05 27.23 0.46
CA LYS A 134 9.33 28.04 -0.73
C LYS A 134 9.92 27.21 -1.88
N HIS A 135 10.00 25.89 -1.72
CA HIS A 135 10.47 25.00 -2.78
C HIS A 135 9.47 25.01 -3.96
N PRO A 136 9.89 25.27 -5.22
CA PRO A 136 8.98 25.38 -6.37
C PRO A 136 8.13 24.13 -6.58
N GLU A 137 8.74 22.96 -6.43
CA GLU A 137 8.06 21.67 -6.57
C GLU A 137 6.90 21.47 -5.58
N LEU A 138 6.93 22.20 -4.46
CA LEU A 138 5.91 22.12 -3.39
C LEU A 138 4.96 23.32 -3.40
N ALA A 139 5.08 24.22 -4.38
CA ALA A 139 4.23 25.38 -4.51
C ALA A 139 2.76 24.96 -4.65
N GLY A 140 1.90 25.49 -3.77
CA GLY A 140 0.48 25.13 -3.70
C GLY A 140 0.20 23.71 -3.18
N ARG A 141 1.20 22.86 -2.96
CA ARG A 141 1.03 21.48 -2.48
C ARG A 141 0.74 21.39 -0.99
N ILE A 142 1.21 22.37 -0.21
CA ILE A 142 1.04 22.39 1.25
C ILE A 142 -0.31 23.03 1.60
N SER A 143 -1.21 22.23 2.18
CA SER A 143 -2.56 22.65 2.59
C SER A 143 -2.66 23.08 4.06
N GLY A 144 -1.64 22.75 4.86
CA GLY A 144 -1.54 23.15 6.26
C GLY A 144 -0.15 22.81 6.80
N ALA A 145 0.35 23.63 7.73
CA ALA A 145 1.64 23.40 8.36
C ALA A 145 1.62 23.86 9.82
N ARG A 146 2.18 23.06 10.73
CA ARG A 146 2.28 23.39 12.15
C ARG A 146 3.54 22.81 12.78
N SER A 147 4.23 23.59 13.60
CA SER A 147 5.33 23.08 14.42
C SER A 147 4.85 22.70 15.81
N PHE A 148 5.36 21.57 16.31
CA PHE A 148 5.14 21.07 17.67
C PHE A 148 6.39 21.16 18.53
N VAL A 149 7.47 21.72 17.98
CA VAL A 149 8.77 21.91 18.66
C VAL A 149 9.28 23.34 18.56
N GLY A 150 8.39 24.30 18.25
CA GLY A 150 8.73 25.71 18.04
C GLY A 150 9.24 26.02 16.63
N GLY A 151 9.35 27.31 16.31
CA GLY A 151 9.70 27.78 14.97
C GLY A 151 8.63 27.50 13.91
N SER A 152 8.98 27.70 12.64
CA SER A 152 8.08 27.46 11.50
C SER A 152 8.19 26.03 10.98
N ALA A 153 7.06 25.38 10.69
CA ALA A 153 7.04 24.10 9.98
C ALA A 153 7.34 24.24 8.48
N LEU A 154 7.29 25.47 7.93
CA LEU A 154 7.70 25.81 6.57
C LEU A 154 9.18 26.18 6.49
N THR A 155 9.96 25.83 7.52
CA THR A 155 11.41 25.94 7.51
C THR A 155 11.99 24.60 7.93
N ASP A 156 12.71 23.99 7.00
CA ASP A 156 13.44 22.76 7.24
C ASP A 156 14.94 23.03 7.22
N SER A 157 15.56 22.95 8.40
CA SER A 157 17.00 23.11 8.56
C SER A 157 17.76 21.78 8.50
N LYS A 158 17.04 20.64 8.43
CA LYS A 158 17.62 19.29 8.45
C LYS A 158 17.60 18.65 7.07
N GLY A 159 16.59 18.97 6.26
CA GLY A 159 16.44 18.51 4.88
C GLY A 159 15.51 17.31 4.72
N HIS A 160 15.38 16.51 5.77
CA HIS A 160 14.73 15.21 5.73
C HIS A 160 13.23 15.32 5.35
N GLY A 161 12.50 16.25 5.98
CA GLY A 161 11.07 16.38 5.74
C GLY A 161 10.76 16.97 4.37
N THR A 162 11.63 17.84 3.86
CA THR A 162 11.55 18.33 2.47
C THR A 162 11.82 17.22 1.46
N PHE A 163 12.77 16.34 1.76
CA PHE A 163 13.07 15.17 0.93
C PHE A 163 11.87 14.22 0.84
N VAL A 164 11.30 13.86 1.98
CA VAL A 164 10.10 13.03 2.11
C VAL A 164 8.91 13.67 1.39
N ALA A 165 8.67 14.97 1.58
CA ALA A 165 7.60 15.72 0.93
C ALA A 165 7.70 15.70 -0.60
N GLY A 166 8.91 15.81 -1.15
CA GLY A 166 9.16 15.73 -2.58
C GLY A 166 8.78 14.39 -3.20
N GLN A 167 9.16 13.28 -2.55
CA GLN A 167 8.82 11.93 -3.02
C GLN A 167 7.29 11.74 -3.10
N ILE A 168 6.57 12.27 -2.11
CA ILE A 168 5.12 12.14 -2.04
C ILE A 168 4.43 13.04 -3.07
N ALA A 169 4.68 14.35 -3.04
CA ALA A 169 3.81 15.32 -3.72
C ALA A 169 4.55 16.48 -4.42
N ALA A 170 5.81 16.29 -4.84
CA ALA A 170 6.39 17.20 -5.83
C ALA A 170 5.46 17.34 -7.06
N ALA A 171 5.47 18.52 -7.67
CA ALA A 171 4.63 18.78 -8.82
C ALA A 171 5.04 17.89 -10.00
N THR A 172 4.10 17.09 -10.51
CA THR A 172 4.35 16.12 -11.57
C THR A 172 3.84 16.63 -12.91
N GLY A 173 4.65 16.49 -13.96
CA GLY A 173 4.27 16.89 -15.32
C GLY A 173 4.31 18.41 -15.54
N ASN A 174 5.11 19.14 -14.75
CA ASN A 174 5.21 20.60 -14.83
C ASN A 174 6.40 21.07 -15.68
N GLY A 175 7.17 20.14 -16.24
CA GLY A 175 8.38 20.40 -17.03
C GLY A 175 9.57 20.92 -16.19
N GLN A 176 9.55 20.73 -14.88
CA GLN A 176 10.60 21.17 -13.95
C GLN A 176 10.94 20.05 -12.97
N GLY A 177 12.18 20.06 -12.48
CA GLY A 177 12.53 19.22 -11.33
C GLY A 177 12.19 17.74 -11.47
N ILE A 178 11.52 17.23 -10.45
CA ILE A 178 11.21 15.82 -10.21
C ILE A 178 9.70 15.58 -10.27
N ALA A 179 9.27 14.32 -10.34
CA ALA A 179 7.88 13.95 -10.19
C ALA A 179 7.58 13.46 -8.76
N GLY A 180 6.51 13.97 -8.15
CA GLY A 180 5.92 13.35 -6.97
C GLY A 180 5.11 12.11 -7.37
N MET A 181 5.17 11.06 -6.56
CA MET A 181 4.42 9.83 -6.84
C MET A 181 2.90 10.07 -6.71
N ALA A 182 2.45 10.74 -5.65
CA ALA A 182 1.06 11.10 -5.43
C ALA A 182 0.74 12.51 -5.96
N PHE A 183 0.77 12.65 -7.28
CA PHE A 183 0.54 13.92 -7.95
C PHE A 183 -0.82 14.63 -7.70
N PRO A 184 -1.92 14.04 -7.19
CA PRO A 184 -3.09 14.81 -6.75
C PRO A 184 -3.05 15.21 -5.27
N ALA A 185 -2.10 14.69 -4.50
CA ALA A 185 -2.10 14.87 -3.05
C ALA A 185 -1.79 16.31 -2.66
N ARG A 186 -2.31 16.69 -1.48
CA ARG A 186 -1.90 17.87 -0.73
C ARG A 186 -1.23 17.43 0.56
N LEU A 187 -0.25 18.20 0.99
CA LEU A 187 0.53 17.90 2.18
C LEU A 187 -0.02 18.64 3.41
N LEU A 188 0.01 17.96 4.55
CA LEU A 188 -0.06 18.56 5.87
C LEU A 188 1.31 18.38 6.52
N ILE A 189 1.98 19.46 6.89
CA ILE A 189 3.35 19.40 7.41
C ILE A 189 3.34 19.59 8.92
N ALA A 190 3.73 18.56 9.65
CA ALA A 190 3.91 18.66 11.10
C ALA A 190 5.39 18.56 11.45
N LYS A 191 5.96 19.65 11.98
CA LYS A 191 7.35 19.67 12.42
C LYS A 191 7.47 19.14 13.85
N VAL A 192 8.19 18.04 14.04
CA VAL A 192 8.42 17.37 15.33
C VAL A 192 9.91 17.18 15.65
N VAL A 193 10.80 17.31 14.66
CA VAL A 193 12.26 17.19 14.89
C VAL A 193 12.85 18.51 15.38
N ARG A 194 13.49 18.47 16.55
CA ARG A 194 14.21 19.59 17.16
C ARG A 194 15.56 19.86 16.48
N PRO A 195 16.21 21.01 16.76
CA PRO A 195 17.54 21.31 16.24
C PRO A 195 18.62 20.29 16.64
N ASP A 196 18.47 19.60 17.78
CA ASP A 196 19.36 18.54 18.27
C ASP A 196 19.04 17.14 17.72
N LEU A 197 18.13 17.05 16.72
CA LEU A 197 17.63 15.81 16.12
C LEU A 197 16.71 14.97 17.01
N SER A 198 16.41 15.41 18.24
CA SER A 198 15.46 14.69 19.09
C SER A 198 14.01 14.89 18.61
N ILE A 199 13.21 13.84 18.80
CA ILE A 199 11.77 13.82 18.51
C ILE A 199 11.02 13.58 19.82
N PRO A 200 10.32 14.59 20.37
CA PRO A 200 9.57 14.41 21.60
C PRO A 200 8.29 13.63 21.34
N LEU A 201 8.05 12.55 22.09
CA LEU A 201 6.83 11.73 21.98
C LEU A 201 5.54 12.56 22.09
N GLU A 202 5.53 13.59 22.94
CA GLU A 202 4.38 14.51 23.03
C GLU A 202 4.16 15.31 21.74
N ALA A 203 5.24 15.78 21.11
CA ALA A 203 5.16 16.54 19.87
C ALA A 203 4.65 15.66 18.73
N GLU A 204 5.15 14.43 18.63
CA GLU A 204 4.69 13.42 17.68
C GLU A 204 3.22 13.05 17.87
N ALA A 205 2.82 12.65 19.08
CA ALA A 205 1.43 12.26 19.34
C ALA A 205 0.43 13.40 19.07
N ARG A 206 0.79 14.64 19.43
CA ARG A 206 -0.02 15.83 19.11
C ARG A 206 -0.04 16.13 17.61
N ALA A 207 1.06 15.89 16.89
CA ALA A 207 1.14 16.03 15.45
C ALA A 207 0.25 15.03 14.72
N ILE A 208 0.26 13.75 15.14
CA ILE A 208 -0.62 12.70 14.60
C ILE A 208 -2.08 13.12 14.76
N ARG A 209 -2.47 13.52 15.98
CA ARG A 209 -3.83 13.99 16.25
C ARG A 209 -4.21 15.19 15.41
N TRP A 210 -3.34 16.19 15.32
CA TRP A 210 -3.58 17.38 14.50
C TRP A 210 -3.74 17.02 13.02
N ALA A 211 -2.90 16.14 12.47
CA ALA A 211 -3.00 15.71 11.08
C ALA A 211 -4.38 15.09 10.77
N VAL A 212 -4.85 14.20 11.64
CA VAL A 212 -6.18 13.60 11.56
C VAL A 212 -7.27 14.67 11.62
N ASP A 213 -7.19 15.60 12.58
CA ASP A 213 -8.16 16.68 12.76
C ASP A 213 -8.15 17.68 11.57
N GLN A 214 -7.05 17.78 10.82
CA GLN A 214 -6.95 18.55 9.58
C GLN A 214 -7.42 17.77 8.33
N GLY A 215 -7.91 16.55 8.51
CA GLY A 215 -8.46 15.70 7.46
C GLY A 215 -7.42 14.94 6.66
N ALA A 216 -6.25 14.64 7.24
CA ALA A 216 -5.33 13.66 6.67
C ALA A 216 -6.07 12.34 6.44
N ARG A 217 -5.79 11.67 5.31
CA ARG A 217 -6.21 10.28 5.07
C ARG A 217 -5.06 9.30 5.14
N VAL A 218 -3.83 9.80 5.01
CA VAL A 218 -2.58 9.06 5.16
C VAL A 218 -1.64 9.90 6.03
N ILE A 219 -0.94 9.26 6.96
CA ILE A 219 0.13 9.86 7.76
C ILE A 219 1.41 9.10 7.46
N ASN A 220 2.45 9.82 7.06
CA ASN A 220 3.79 9.30 6.86
C ASN A 220 4.67 9.63 8.09
N LEU A 221 5.20 8.58 8.72
CA LEU A 221 6.15 8.62 9.82
C LEU A 221 7.49 8.05 9.33
N SER A 222 8.29 8.88 8.67
CA SER A 222 9.66 8.53 8.25
C SER A 222 10.65 8.64 9.43
N LEU A 223 10.27 8.08 10.58
CA LEU A 223 10.98 8.14 11.85
C LEU A 223 10.80 6.78 12.55
N SER A 224 11.73 6.47 13.45
CA SER A 224 11.70 5.23 14.21
C SER A 224 12.38 5.42 15.57
N GLY A 225 11.74 4.93 16.62
CA GLY A 225 12.33 4.59 17.91
C GLY A 225 12.88 3.17 17.93
N VAL A 226 13.40 2.74 19.07
CA VAL A 226 14.03 1.42 19.25
C VAL A 226 13.04 0.46 19.89
N ARG A 227 12.80 -0.68 19.24
CA ARG A 227 12.12 -1.83 19.84
C ARG A 227 13.15 -2.87 20.24
N HIS A 228 13.15 -3.27 21.51
CA HIS A 228 14.08 -4.27 22.04
C HIS A 228 13.38 -5.16 23.08
N PRO A 229 12.69 -6.22 22.62
CA PRO A 229 11.86 -7.08 23.48
C PRO A 229 12.63 -7.70 24.66
N GLN A 230 13.93 -7.96 24.47
CA GLN A 230 14.81 -8.57 25.47
C GLN A 230 15.45 -7.55 26.43
N ASN A 231 15.35 -6.25 26.16
CA ASN A 231 15.93 -5.21 27.01
C ASN A 231 14.97 -4.02 27.17
N PRO A 232 14.06 -4.08 28.18
CA PRO A 232 13.10 -3.02 28.45
C PRO A 232 13.71 -1.64 28.74
N ARG A 233 15.02 -1.54 29.07
CA ARG A 233 15.69 -0.25 29.29
C ARG A 233 16.10 0.45 28.00
N LYS A 234 16.21 -0.29 26.89
CA LYS A 234 16.52 0.23 25.55
C LYS A 234 15.27 0.36 24.68
N ASP A 235 14.20 -0.34 25.03
CA ASP A 235 12.92 -0.26 24.36
C ASP A 235 12.27 1.12 24.58
N THR A 236 11.82 1.76 23.50
CA THR A 236 11.21 3.11 23.53
C THR A 236 9.70 3.07 23.36
N TYR A 237 9.04 1.94 23.61
CA TYR A 237 7.59 1.82 23.50
C TYR A 237 6.88 2.92 24.30
N SER A 238 5.92 3.57 23.64
CA SER A 238 5.15 4.66 24.23
C SER A 238 3.65 4.37 24.16
N PRO A 239 2.95 4.23 25.29
CA PRO A 239 1.48 4.12 25.27
C PRO A 239 0.81 5.39 24.73
N LEU A 240 1.48 6.55 24.80
CA LEU A 240 0.99 7.80 24.22
C LEU A 240 1.02 7.76 22.68
N GLU A 241 2.11 7.26 22.11
CA GLU A 241 2.25 7.05 20.66
C GLU A 241 1.23 6.03 20.17
N ALA A 242 1.13 4.86 20.82
CA ALA A 242 0.12 3.85 20.53
C ALA A 242 -1.31 4.40 20.58
N SER A 243 -1.63 5.25 21.57
CA SER A 243 -2.94 5.91 21.63
C SER A 243 -3.19 6.90 20.49
N ALA A 244 -2.15 7.56 19.97
CA ALA A 244 -2.27 8.48 18.84
C ALA A 244 -2.48 7.74 17.52
N ILE A 245 -1.76 6.62 17.32
CA ILE A 245 -1.95 5.71 16.19
C ILE A 245 -3.38 5.13 16.18
N ALA A 246 -3.83 4.58 17.31
CA ALA A 246 -5.19 4.07 17.44
C ALA A 246 -6.26 5.15 17.19
N TYR A 247 -5.99 6.41 17.57
CA TYR A 247 -6.87 7.53 17.23
C TYR A 247 -6.94 7.79 15.72
N ALA A 248 -5.79 7.80 15.03
CA ALA A 248 -5.73 7.99 13.58
C ALA A 248 -6.51 6.88 12.86
N TYR A 249 -6.26 5.63 13.23
CA TYR A 249 -6.95 4.49 12.66
C TYR A 249 -8.47 4.56 12.87
N LYS A 250 -8.95 4.87 14.09
CA LYS A 250 -10.40 5.03 14.39
C LYS A 250 -11.07 6.13 13.57
N LYS A 251 -10.30 7.07 13.04
CA LYS A 251 -10.78 8.12 12.14
C LYS A 251 -10.65 7.76 10.66
N GLY A 252 -10.29 6.52 10.35
CA GLY A 252 -10.12 6.00 8.99
C GLY A 252 -8.87 6.53 8.29
N VAL A 253 -7.85 6.89 9.06
CA VAL A 253 -6.56 7.40 8.57
C VAL A 253 -5.54 6.26 8.63
N MET A 254 -4.94 5.94 7.48
CA MET A 254 -3.86 4.96 7.40
C MET A 254 -2.56 5.61 7.88
N VAL A 255 -1.82 4.93 8.75
CA VAL A 255 -0.47 5.35 9.15
C VAL A 255 0.54 4.45 8.45
N VAL A 256 1.58 5.06 7.90
CA VAL A 256 2.71 4.39 7.25
C VAL A 256 3.98 4.79 7.99
N ALA A 257 4.78 3.83 8.42
CA ALA A 257 6.00 4.09 9.17
C ALA A 257 7.20 3.32 8.62
N ALA A 258 8.38 3.91 8.74
CA ALA A 258 9.63 3.22 8.43
C ALA A 258 9.97 2.18 9.51
N VAL A 259 10.43 0.99 9.13
CA VAL A 259 10.83 -0.07 10.10
C VAL A 259 12.07 0.31 10.93
N GLY A 260 12.78 1.36 10.51
CA GLY A 260 13.98 1.88 11.15
C GLY A 260 15.25 1.52 10.41
N ASN A 261 16.30 2.26 10.74
CA ASN A 261 17.64 2.02 10.25
C ASN A 261 18.47 1.55 11.44
N GLY A 262 19.00 0.33 11.38
CA GLY A 262 19.81 -0.28 12.44
C GLY A 262 21.29 0.02 12.23
N ASP A 263 21.61 1.20 11.73
CA ASP A 263 22.89 1.55 11.16
C ASP A 263 24.07 1.21 12.10
N ALA A 264 25.05 0.47 11.54
CA ALA A 264 26.31 -0.01 12.14
C ALA A 264 26.35 -1.40 12.82
N ALA A 265 25.76 -2.42 12.21
CA ALA A 265 26.29 -3.78 12.35
C ALA A 265 26.40 -4.46 10.97
N PRO A 266 27.49 -4.26 10.21
CA PRO A 266 27.72 -5.03 8.98
C PRO A 266 27.80 -6.55 9.24
N GLU A 267 27.87 -6.99 10.50
CA GLU A 267 27.85 -8.40 10.88
C GLU A 267 26.46 -8.92 11.31
N SER A 268 25.55 -8.06 11.79
CA SER A 268 24.23 -8.50 12.31
C SER A 268 23.17 -7.39 12.23
N PRO A 269 22.36 -7.35 11.15
CA PRO A 269 21.26 -6.42 11.00
C PRO A 269 20.26 -6.50 12.16
N TRP A 270 19.68 -5.37 12.56
CA TRP A 270 18.69 -5.33 13.64
C TRP A 270 17.42 -6.10 13.24
N GLU A 271 17.06 -7.07 14.08
CA GLU A 271 16.02 -8.09 13.82
C GLU A 271 14.60 -7.66 14.24
N TYR A 272 14.42 -6.40 14.65
CA TYR A 272 13.11 -5.87 15.07
C TYR A 272 12.74 -4.57 14.35
N ALA A 273 11.50 -4.46 13.87
CA ALA A 273 10.96 -3.19 13.44
C ALA A 273 10.83 -2.25 14.65
N GLY A 274 11.17 -0.97 14.47
CA GLY A 274 11.10 0.02 15.54
C GLY A 274 9.67 0.51 15.83
N TRP A 275 9.55 1.39 16.82
CA TRP A 275 8.29 2.09 17.11
C TRP A 275 8.20 3.36 16.25
N PRO A 276 7.08 3.71 15.60
CA PRO A 276 5.76 3.07 15.69
C PRO A 276 5.50 1.94 14.68
N ALA A 277 6.45 1.57 13.81
CA ALA A 277 6.23 0.53 12.80
C ALA A 277 5.75 -0.81 13.36
N ALA A 278 6.16 -1.18 14.58
CA ALA A 278 5.72 -2.39 15.26
C ALA A 278 4.38 -2.25 16.03
N LEU A 279 3.63 -1.17 15.85
CA LEU A 279 2.30 -0.99 16.45
C LEU A 279 1.20 -1.53 15.51
N PRO A 280 0.09 -2.07 16.07
CA PRO A 280 -1.09 -2.45 15.27
C PRO A 280 -1.62 -1.29 14.42
N HIS A 281 -2.14 -1.65 13.24
CA HIS A 281 -2.68 -0.73 12.23
C HIS A 281 -1.69 0.32 11.70
N VAL A 282 -0.39 0.03 11.75
CA VAL A 282 0.65 0.80 11.07
C VAL A 282 1.17 -0.06 9.93
N VAL A 283 1.15 0.48 8.70
CA VAL A 283 1.83 -0.18 7.58
C VAL A 283 3.31 0.16 7.66
N SER A 284 4.09 -0.84 8.04
CA SER A 284 5.53 -0.80 8.20
C SER A 284 6.24 -1.01 6.86
N VAL A 285 7.29 -0.22 6.63
CA VAL A 285 7.99 -0.18 5.34
C VAL A 285 9.49 -0.39 5.48
N SER A 286 9.97 -1.50 4.94
CA SER A 286 11.40 -1.82 4.77
C SER A 286 11.96 -1.28 3.45
N ALA A 287 13.28 -1.27 3.33
CA ALA A 287 13.99 -0.73 2.16
C ALA A 287 14.52 -1.85 1.25
N PHE A 288 14.51 -1.61 -0.05
CA PHE A 288 15.28 -2.40 -1.01
C PHE A 288 16.08 -1.51 -1.99
N GLY A 289 17.14 -2.07 -2.55
CA GLY A 289 18.07 -1.41 -3.48
C GLY A 289 17.71 -1.60 -4.95
N ARG A 290 18.43 -0.92 -5.84
CA ARG A 290 18.13 -0.94 -7.29
C ARG A 290 18.22 -2.33 -7.93
N ASP A 291 19.11 -3.17 -7.41
CA ASP A 291 19.30 -4.56 -7.84
C ASP A 291 18.27 -5.53 -7.21
N GLY A 292 17.37 -5.02 -6.37
CA GLY A 292 16.39 -5.80 -5.64
C GLY A 292 16.91 -6.42 -4.34
N SER A 293 18.16 -6.15 -3.96
CA SER A 293 18.71 -6.55 -2.67
C SER A 293 18.05 -5.78 -1.52
N VAL A 294 18.14 -6.31 -0.31
CA VAL A 294 17.68 -5.62 0.91
C VAL A 294 18.93 -5.07 1.61
N PRO A 295 19.09 -3.72 1.69
CA PRO A 295 20.25 -3.11 2.32
C PRO A 295 20.41 -3.52 3.78
N GLY A 296 21.66 -3.67 4.23
CA GLY A 296 21.97 -4.09 5.59
C GLY A 296 21.49 -3.14 6.68
N PHE A 297 21.24 -1.86 6.35
CA PHE A 297 20.70 -0.88 7.28
C PHE A 297 19.20 -1.09 7.56
N SER A 298 18.44 -1.72 6.67
CA SER A 298 17.01 -1.89 6.84
C SER A 298 16.76 -2.86 7.99
N ASN A 299 16.09 -2.38 9.03
CA ASN A 299 15.62 -3.29 10.07
C ASN A 299 14.72 -4.37 9.47
N ARG A 300 14.73 -5.51 10.12
CA ARG A 300 13.97 -6.70 9.75
C ARG A 300 12.94 -6.96 10.83
N ASP A 301 11.85 -7.63 10.49
CA ASP A 301 10.94 -8.19 11.49
C ASP A 301 10.06 -9.24 10.84
N ALA A 302 10.04 -10.45 11.39
CA ALA A 302 9.23 -11.54 10.87
C ALA A 302 7.71 -11.30 11.02
N PHE A 303 7.31 -10.34 11.86
CA PHE A 303 5.90 -10.04 12.13
C PHE A 303 5.52 -8.64 11.65
N TYR A 304 6.32 -7.64 11.98
CA TYR A 304 5.98 -6.22 11.81
C TYR A 304 6.67 -5.55 10.60
N ASN A 305 6.99 -6.32 9.57
CA ASN A 305 7.41 -5.78 8.28
C ASN A 305 6.35 -6.16 7.23
N ASP A 306 5.62 -5.19 6.70
CA ASP A 306 4.43 -5.47 5.89
C ASP A 306 4.75 -5.40 4.40
N ILE A 307 5.61 -4.46 4.01
CA ILE A 307 5.95 -4.22 2.62
C ILE A 307 7.32 -3.56 2.51
N SER A 308 7.96 -3.70 1.36
CA SER A 308 9.19 -3.00 1.04
C SER A 308 9.00 -1.98 -0.09
N ALA A 309 9.77 -0.89 -0.03
CA ALA A 309 9.87 0.08 -1.11
C ALA A 309 11.34 0.47 -1.34
N PRO A 310 11.70 1.05 -2.50
CA PRO A 310 13.04 1.54 -2.74
C PRO A 310 13.53 2.46 -1.62
N GLY A 311 14.70 2.20 -1.03
CA GLY A 311 15.24 3.01 0.07
C GLY A 311 16.72 3.32 -0.05
N GLU A 312 17.37 2.96 -1.15
CA GLU A 312 18.79 3.18 -1.41
C GLU A 312 18.98 4.09 -2.63
N GLU A 313 19.96 5.00 -2.59
CA GLU A 313 20.25 5.95 -3.67
C GLU A 313 19.01 6.73 -4.13
N ILE A 314 18.23 7.23 -3.18
CA ILE A 314 17.00 7.96 -3.48
C ILE A 314 17.35 9.42 -3.85
N PHE A 315 16.65 9.94 -4.85
CA PHE A 315 16.78 11.31 -5.33
C PHE A 315 15.48 12.08 -5.10
N SER A 316 15.55 13.24 -4.44
CA SER A 316 14.37 14.06 -4.14
C SER A 316 14.73 15.54 -3.95
N THR A 317 13.73 16.35 -3.59
CA THR A 317 13.90 17.75 -3.21
C THR A 317 14.68 17.91 -1.91
N LEU A 318 15.35 19.04 -1.74
CA LEU A 318 16.08 19.41 -0.54
C LEU A 318 15.96 20.93 -0.32
N PRO A 319 15.98 21.42 0.93
CA PRO A 319 15.89 22.86 1.18
C PRO A 319 16.98 23.64 0.46
N ARG A 320 16.59 24.74 -0.19
CA ARG A 320 17.54 25.55 -0.98
C ARG A 320 18.67 26.14 -0.14
N ASN A 321 18.43 26.43 1.14
CA ASN A 321 19.45 26.90 2.07
C ASN A 321 20.51 25.84 2.39
N LEU A 322 20.20 24.55 2.24
CA LEU A 322 21.16 23.46 2.38
C LEU A 322 21.94 23.28 1.08
N THR A 323 21.27 23.31 -0.08
CA THR A 323 21.94 23.15 -1.38
C THR A 323 22.80 24.36 -1.75
N SER A 324 22.44 25.57 -1.32
CA SER A 324 23.19 26.80 -1.63
C SER A 324 24.59 26.82 -1.03
N LYS A 325 24.88 25.93 -0.07
CA LYS A 325 26.23 25.71 0.48
C LYS A 325 27.19 25.13 -0.57
N ARG A 326 26.67 24.61 -1.69
CA ARG A 326 27.43 24.12 -2.85
C ARG A 326 27.00 24.89 -4.11
N PRO A 327 27.43 26.16 -4.27
CA PRO A 327 26.96 27.02 -5.34
C PRO A 327 27.36 26.55 -6.75
N SER A 328 28.40 25.72 -6.87
CA SER A 328 28.81 25.12 -8.15
C SER A 328 27.90 24.01 -8.64
N CYS A 329 26.99 23.51 -7.81
CA CYS A 329 26.05 22.47 -8.19
C CYS A 329 24.83 23.08 -8.90
N ALA A 330 24.55 22.61 -10.12
CA ALA A 330 23.52 23.19 -10.98
C ALA A 330 22.08 22.98 -10.47
N ASN A 331 21.80 21.82 -9.89
CA ASN A 331 20.46 21.40 -9.47
C ASN A 331 20.08 21.92 -8.07
N GLN A 332 20.12 23.23 -7.86
CA GLN A 332 19.74 23.83 -6.58
C GLN A 332 18.31 23.46 -6.17
N GLY A 333 18.11 23.11 -4.90
CA GLY A 333 16.85 22.56 -4.39
C GLY A 333 16.73 21.03 -4.49
N TYR A 334 17.75 20.32 -4.98
CA TYR A 334 17.71 18.86 -5.07
C TYR A 334 18.87 18.20 -4.31
N SER A 335 18.69 16.92 -3.97
CA SER A 335 19.52 16.22 -3.00
C SER A 335 20.98 16.01 -3.43
N ASP A 336 21.27 16.02 -4.73
CA ASP A 336 22.63 15.94 -5.29
C ASP A 336 23.49 17.18 -5.01
N CYS A 337 22.85 18.33 -4.79
CA CYS A 337 23.48 19.55 -4.32
C CYS A 337 23.53 19.64 -2.79
N GLY A 338 22.96 18.67 -2.09
CA GLY A 338 22.93 18.60 -0.64
C GLY A 338 24.25 18.22 0.04
N PRO A 339 24.23 18.11 1.37
CA PRO A 339 25.33 17.53 2.15
C PRO A 339 25.44 16.02 1.88
N GLY A 340 26.50 15.39 2.41
CA GLY A 340 26.89 14.02 2.07
C GLY A 340 25.76 13.00 2.20
N GLU A 341 25.01 13.08 3.30
CA GLU A 341 23.93 12.17 3.68
C GLU A 341 22.72 12.18 2.71
N TYR A 342 22.54 13.23 1.90
CA TYR A 342 21.42 13.29 0.92
C TYR A 342 21.87 13.05 -0.52
N ARG A 343 23.18 13.06 -0.81
CA ARG A 343 23.65 12.86 -2.19
C ARG A 343 23.45 11.42 -2.65
N ASN A 344 23.68 10.48 -1.74
CA ASN A 344 23.40 9.05 -1.90
C ASN A 344 22.41 8.66 -0.79
N ALA A 345 21.25 9.31 -0.77
CA ALA A 345 20.32 9.18 0.33
C ALA A 345 19.84 7.73 0.48
N GLU A 346 20.05 7.17 1.66
CA GLU A 346 19.65 5.81 2.02
C GLU A 346 18.88 5.81 3.35
N GLY A 347 17.88 4.93 3.44
CA GLY A 347 17.06 4.80 4.63
C GLY A 347 15.66 4.29 4.34
N THR A 348 15.10 3.55 5.29
CA THR A 348 13.68 3.16 5.31
C THR A 348 12.76 4.38 5.40
N SER A 349 13.28 5.50 5.90
CA SER A 349 12.66 6.82 5.87
C SER A 349 12.35 7.34 4.47
N PHE A 350 13.06 6.86 3.43
CA PHE A 350 12.81 7.18 2.02
C PHE A 350 11.98 6.10 1.31
N ALA A 351 11.78 4.94 1.93
CA ALA A 351 10.87 3.89 1.45
C ALA A 351 9.41 4.19 1.85
N ALA A 352 9.17 4.50 3.13
CA ALA A 352 7.86 4.87 3.68
C ALA A 352 7.05 5.92 2.87
N PRO A 353 7.63 7.03 2.38
CA PRO A 353 6.88 8.01 1.59
C PRO A 353 6.31 7.47 0.29
N GLN A 354 6.92 6.43 -0.29
CA GLN A 354 6.43 5.84 -1.54
C GLN A 354 5.15 5.03 -1.29
N VAL A 355 5.09 4.27 -0.20
CA VAL A 355 3.86 3.57 0.22
C VAL A 355 2.78 4.58 0.61
N SER A 356 3.14 5.66 1.33
CA SER A 356 2.22 6.76 1.64
C SER A 356 1.64 7.42 0.38
N ALA A 357 2.47 7.59 -0.65
CA ALA A 357 2.05 8.16 -1.92
C ALA A 357 1.13 7.20 -2.71
N ALA A 358 1.47 5.91 -2.75
CA ALA A 358 0.61 4.88 -3.35
C ALA A 358 -0.76 4.85 -2.67
N ALA A 359 -0.81 4.86 -1.34
CA ALA A 359 -2.03 4.95 -0.55
C ALA A 359 -2.90 6.16 -0.96
N ALA A 360 -2.27 7.34 -1.13
CA ALA A 360 -2.97 8.55 -1.55
C ALA A 360 -3.50 8.48 -3.00
N LEU A 361 -2.80 7.80 -3.91
CA LEU A 361 -3.28 7.55 -5.28
C LEU A 361 -4.51 6.63 -5.28
N LEU A 362 -4.45 5.55 -4.51
CA LEU A 362 -5.57 4.61 -4.36
C LEU A 362 -6.80 5.30 -3.79
N LEU A 363 -6.63 6.14 -2.77
CA LEU A 363 -7.70 6.95 -2.20
C LEU A 363 -8.24 8.01 -3.17
N SER A 364 -7.40 8.56 -4.04
CA SER A 364 -7.85 9.49 -5.09
C SER A 364 -8.71 8.78 -6.13
N GLN A 365 -8.46 7.49 -6.38
CA GLN A 365 -9.26 6.65 -7.26
C GLN A 365 -10.53 6.11 -6.60
N LYS A 366 -10.46 5.73 -5.31
CA LYS A 366 -11.56 5.13 -4.55
C LYS A 366 -11.61 5.70 -3.13
N PRO A 367 -12.20 6.90 -2.94
CA PRO A 367 -12.18 7.61 -1.66
C PRO A 367 -12.83 6.86 -0.47
N SER A 368 -13.68 5.88 -0.77
CA SER A 368 -14.42 5.07 0.21
C SER A 368 -13.60 3.95 0.86
N LEU A 369 -12.36 3.69 0.40
CA LEU A 369 -11.50 2.69 1.04
C LEU A 369 -11.24 3.07 2.50
N LYS A 370 -11.38 2.07 3.38
CA LYS A 370 -10.94 2.14 4.79
C LYS A 370 -9.44 1.87 4.92
N ALA A 371 -8.86 2.17 6.08
CA ALA A 371 -7.44 1.98 6.35
C ALA A 371 -6.98 0.52 6.11
N ASP A 372 -7.67 -0.49 6.65
CA ASP A 372 -7.26 -1.89 6.45
C ASP A 372 -7.45 -2.36 5.02
N GLN A 373 -8.52 -1.90 4.36
CA GLN A 373 -8.72 -2.22 2.95
C GLN A 373 -7.58 -1.62 2.09
N LEU A 374 -7.09 -0.43 2.47
CA LEU A 374 -6.00 0.24 1.79
C LEU A 374 -4.66 -0.48 2.04
N ALA A 375 -4.37 -0.82 3.30
CA ALA A 375 -3.23 -1.63 3.69
C ALA A 375 -3.23 -2.98 2.96
N ASN A 376 -4.35 -3.71 3.01
CA ASN A 376 -4.53 -5.00 2.35
C ASN A 376 -4.32 -4.91 0.84
N VAL A 377 -4.86 -3.89 0.15
CA VAL A 377 -4.60 -3.74 -1.29
C VAL A 377 -3.12 -3.51 -1.56
N LEU A 378 -2.44 -2.67 -0.78
CA LEU A 378 -1.02 -2.39 -0.98
C LEU A 378 -0.16 -3.64 -0.76
N THR A 379 -0.37 -4.35 0.35
CA THR A 379 0.43 -5.53 0.72
C THR A 379 0.11 -6.74 -0.16
N ARG A 380 -1.16 -7.02 -0.45
CA ARG A 380 -1.57 -8.21 -1.24
C ARG A 380 -1.34 -8.06 -2.75
N THR A 381 -1.01 -6.87 -3.22
CA THR A 381 -0.65 -6.64 -4.63
C THR A 381 0.84 -6.37 -4.84
N ALA A 382 1.62 -6.36 -3.75
CA ALA A 382 3.07 -6.29 -3.80
C ALA A 382 3.64 -7.44 -4.64
N VAL A 383 4.79 -7.18 -5.27
CA VAL A 383 5.53 -8.20 -6.01
C VAL A 383 6.45 -8.90 -5.03
N ASP A 384 6.12 -10.16 -4.72
CA ASP A 384 6.91 -11.05 -3.84
C ASP A 384 8.40 -10.98 -4.20
N ALA A 385 9.24 -10.69 -3.21
CA ALA A 385 10.68 -10.62 -3.39
C ALA A 385 11.27 -12.02 -3.19
N THR A 386 12.02 -12.50 -4.17
CA THR A 386 12.57 -13.85 -4.14
C THR A 386 14.01 -13.83 -4.67
N PRO A 387 14.76 -14.94 -4.49
CA PRO A 387 16.09 -15.04 -5.09
C PRO A 387 16.08 -14.86 -6.61
N VAL A 388 14.98 -15.19 -7.27
CA VAL A 388 14.81 -15.07 -8.74
C VAL A 388 14.76 -13.61 -9.21
N ASN A 389 14.28 -12.70 -8.37
CA ASN A 389 14.11 -11.28 -8.73
C ASN A 389 15.01 -10.33 -7.92
N GLY A 390 16.13 -10.84 -7.37
CA GLY A 390 17.22 -10.05 -6.80
C GLY A 390 17.36 -10.11 -5.28
N CYS A 391 16.36 -10.61 -4.54
CA CYS A 391 16.50 -10.76 -3.09
C CYS A 391 16.99 -12.18 -2.74
N ARG A 392 18.32 -12.37 -2.73
CA ARG A 392 18.95 -13.67 -2.49
C ARG A 392 18.57 -14.32 -1.15
N LEU A 393 18.25 -13.52 -0.13
CA LEU A 393 17.93 -13.98 1.22
C LEU A 393 16.41 -14.07 1.49
N CYS A 394 15.58 -13.61 0.57
CA CYS A 394 14.12 -13.62 0.74
C CYS A 394 13.54 -15.01 0.52
N THR A 395 12.38 -15.25 1.14
CA THR A 395 11.59 -16.47 0.97
C THR A 395 10.26 -16.13 0.33
N SER A 396 9.74 -17.00 -0.53
CA SER A 396 8.46 -16.69 -1.21
C SER A 396 7.32 -16.53 -0.20
N GLY A 397 6.49 -15.52 -0.43
CA GLY A 397 5.41 -15.12 0.46
C GLY A 397 5.83 -14.01 1.39
N HIS A 398 5.28 -13.99 2.60
CA HIS A 398 5.69 -13.03 3.61
C HIS A 398 7.04 -13.43 4.22
N ASP A 399 7.97 -12.47 4.35
CA ASP A 399 9.24 -12.67 5.05
C ASP A 399 9.70 -11.45 5.87
N GLU A 400 10.72 -11.65 6.71
CA GLU A 400 11.24 -10.63 7.61
C GLU A 400 11.93 -9.44 6.90
N LEU A 401 12.33 -9.62 5.65
CA LEU A 401 13.17 -8.67 4.91
C LEU A 401 12.33 -7.69 4.10
N THR A 402 11.25 -8.18 3.49
CA THR A 402 10.43 -7.42 2.55
C THR A 402 8.94 -7.46 2.85
N GLY A 403 8.54 -8.15 3.92
CA GLY A 403 7.14 -8.37 4.23
C GLY A 403 6.47 -9.14 3.11
N TRP A 404 5.36 -8.61 2.58
CA TRP A 404 4.65 -9.18 1.42
C TRP A 404 5.35 -8.93 0.07
N GLY A 405 6.50 -8.27 0.07
CA GLY A 405 7.31 -8.01 -1.11
C GLY A 405 7.42 -6.54 -1.46
N ARG A 406 7.68 -6.24 -2.73
CA ARG A 406 7.99 -4.89 -3.22
C ARG A 406 6.72 -4.16 -3.63
N LEU A 407 6.61 -2.90 -3.19
CA LEU A 407 5.52 -2.00 -3.56
C LEU A 407 5.32 -1.96 -5.09
N ASP A 408 4.06 -2.17 -5.49
CA ASP A 408 3.66 -2.12 -6.88
C ASP A 408 2.40 -1.28 -7.09
N VAL A 409 2.61 -0.04 -7.48
CA VAL A 409 1.53 0.95 -7.62
C VAL A 409 0.57 0.57 -8.73
N GLN A 410 1.08 -0.04 -9.82
CA GLN A 410 0.23 -0.46 -10.92
C GLN A 410 -0.71 -1.58 -10.49
N ASN A 411 -0.22 -2.64 -9.86
CA ASN A 411 -1.06 -3.74 -9.38
C ASN A 411 -2.07 -3.24 -8.34
N SER A 412 -1.64 -2.38 -7.41
CA SER A 412 -2.50 -1.76 -6.40
C SER A 412 -3.67 -0.96 -7.01
N LEU A 413 -3.39 -0.16 -8.05
CA LEU A 413 -4.43 0.59 -8.77
C LEU A 413 -5.34 -0.32 -9.59
N MET A 414 -4.80 -1.35 -10.25
CA MET A 414 -5.59 -2.36 -10.96
C MET A 414 -6.58 -3.04 -10.02
N GLN A 415 -6.11 -3.51 -8.85
CA GLN A 415 -6.96 -4.13 -7.84
C GLN A 415 -8.02 -3.15 -7.32
N THR A 416 -7.64 -1.92 -7.04
CA THR A 416 -8.58 -0.89 -6.56
C THR A 416 -9.68 -0.57 -7.58
N TYR A 417 -9.32 -0.53 -8.87
CA TYR A 417 -10.21 -0.16 -9.96
C TYR A 417 -11.13 -1.29 -10.41
N TYR A 418 -10.61 -2.50 -10.59
CA TYR A 418 -11.35 -3.61 -11.21
C TYR A 418 -11.99 -4.57 -10.20
N SER A 419 -11.56 -4.56 -8.94
CA SER A 419 -12.06 -5.48 -7.90
C SER A 419 -12.92 -4.77 -6.84
N PRO A 420 -13.87 -5.48 -6.22
CA PRO A 420 -14.50 -4.98 -5.00
C PRO A 420 -13.44 -4.77 -3.91
N PRO A 421 -13.63 -3.79 -3.01
CA PRO A 421 -12.76 -3.66 -1.84
C PRO A 421 -12.71 -4.97 -1.03
N PRO A 422 -11.58 -5.27 -0.35
CA PRO A 422 -11.52 -6.33 0.65
C PRO A 422 -12.64 -6.18 1.70
N GLU A 423 -13.02 -7.26 2.38
CA GLU A 423 -13.99 -7.14 3.48
C GLU A 423 -13.44 -6.19 4.54
N ALA A 424 -14.34 -5.38 5.10
CA ALA A 424 -13.97 -4.44 6.14
C ALA A 424 -14.29 -5.04 7.50
N ASP A 425 -13.36 -4.91 8.44
CA ASP A 425 -13.71 -5.02 9.84
C ASP A 425 -14.48 -3.76 10.30
N ARG A 426 -15.42 -3.94 11.20
CA ARG A 426 -16.22 -2.85 11.81
C ARG A 426 -16.11 -2.82 13.32
N TYR A 427 -15.42 -3.79 13.92
CA TYR A 427 -15.25 -3.90 15.36
C TYR A 427 -13.93 -3.27 15.83
N GLU A 428 -13.02 -3.00 14.90
CA GLU A 428 -11.70 -2.46 15.20
C GLU A 428 -11.70 -1.09 15.89
N THR A 429 -10.73 -0.77 16.77
CA THR A 429 -9.44 -1.45 17.11
C THR A 429 -9.56 -2.45 18.27
N ASN A 430 -10.13 -3.63 18.07
CA ASN A 430 -10.47 -4.52 19.18
C ASN A 430 -9.32 -5.46 19.59
N ASP A 431 -8.08 -4.99 19.46
CA ASP A 431 -6.83 -5.73 19.67
C ASP A 431 -6.46 -5.95 21.15
N ASP A 432 -7.29 -5.55 22.11
CA ASP A 432 -6.98 -5.75 23.52
C ASP A 432 -8.19 -5.78 24.45
N ALA A 433 -8.00 -6.20 25.70
CA ALA A 433 -9.00 -6.11 26.75
C ALA A 433 -9.24 -4.65 27.22
N GLY A 434 -10.09 -4.51 28.23
CA GLY A 434 -10.40 -3.23 28.83
C GLY A 434 -11.26 -2.35 27.93
N SER A 435 -10.74 -1.16 27.61
CA SER A 435 -11.41 -0.16 26.79
C SER A 435 -11.20 -0.36 25.28
N GLN A 436 -10.29 -1.24 24.88
CA GLN A 436 -10.05 -1.55 23.46
C GLN A 436 -11.04 -2.61 22.95
N ALA A 437 -11.41 -3.56 23.81
CA ALA A 437 -12.35 -4.62 23.46
C ALA A 437 -13.71 -4.08 22.99
N TRP A 438 -14.22 -4.64 21.91
CA TRP A 438 -15.54 -4.27 21.40
C TRP A 438 -16.65 -4.74 22.36
N ARG A 439 -17.45 -3.80 22.85
CA ARG A 439 -18.46 -4.08 23.88
C ARG A 439 -19.83 -4.36 23.28
N PHE A 440 -20.34 -5.57 23.51
CA PHE A 440 -21.72 -5.90 23.22
C PHE A 440 -22.64 -5.61 24.42
N TRP A 441 -23.80 -5.02 24.14
CA TRP A 441 -24.85 -4.75 25.12
C TRP A 441 -26.00 -5.77 24.99
N GLY A 442 -26.66 -6.06 26.12
CA GLY A 442 -27.83 -6.94 26.17
C GLY A 442 -27.51 -8.42 26.45
N SER A 443 -28.55 -9.27 26.33
CA SER A 443 -28.50 -10.71 26.61
C SER A 443 -28.70 -11.64 25.42
N ALA A 444 -29.11 -11.10 24.28
CA ALA A 444 -29.33 -11.90 23.08
C ALA A 444 -28.02 -12.57 22.60
N PRO A 445 -28.10 -13.81 22.07
CA PRO A 445 -27.01 -14.40 21.31
C PRO A 445 -26.55 -13.47 20.19
N ARG A 446 -25.25 -13.48 19.89
CA ARG A 446 -24.67 -12.66 18.82
C ARG A 446 -23.95 -13.55 17.82
N LYS A 447 -24.06 -13.15 16.56
CA LYS A 447 -23.21 -13.59 15.46
C LYS A 447 -22.41 -12.40 14.96
N VAL A 448 -21.10 -12.57 14.93
CA VAL A 448 -20.10 -11.59 14.54
C VAL A 448 -19.43 -12.08 13.26
N SER A 449 -19.16 -11.16 12.35
CA SER A 449 -18.44 -11.39 11.09
C SER A 449 -17.41 -10.28 10.97
N ALA A 450 -16.14 -10.67 10.96
CA ALA A 450 -14.95 -9.84 11.14
C ALA A 450 -13.80 -10.46 10.34
N THR A 451 -12.67 -9.79 10.24
CA THR A 451 -11.44 -10.26 9.59
C THR A 451 -10.33 -10.44 10.61
N LEU A 452 -9.34 -11.27 10.31
CA LEU A 452 -8.07 -11.31 11.03
C LEU A 452 -6.95 -11.38 10.01
N ASP A 453 -5.79 -10.86 10.38
CA ASP A 453 -4.57 -10.91 9.58
C ASP A 453 -3.39 -11.15 10.53
N PHE A 454 -2.73 -12.31 10.44
CA PHE A 454 -1.75 -12.75 11.45
C PHE A 454 -0.63 -11.73 11.75
N TRP A 455 -0.28 -10.88 10.78
CA TRP A 455 0.82 -9.92 10.86
C TRP A 455 0.36 -8.53 11.35
N ASP A 456 -0.83 -8.10 10.94
CA ASP A 456 -1.35 -6.74 11.20
C ASP A 456 -2.42 -6.70 12.32
N ASP A 457 -3.27 -7.72 12.37
CA ASP A 457 -4.45 -7.88 13.23
C ASP A 457 -4.58 -9.36 13.63
N GLN A 458 -3.69 -9.80 14.52
CA GLN A 458 -3.64 -11.21 14.92
C GLN A 458 -4.80 -11.58 15.84
N ILE A 459 -5.42 -10.59 16.51
CA ILE A 459 -6.33 -10.83 17.62
C ILE A 459 -7.51 -9.86 17.68
N ASP A 460 -8.67 -10.45 17.94
CA ASP A 460 -9.90 -9.71 18.15
C ASP A 460 -10.49 -9.99 19.53
N VAL A 461 -10.79 -8.94 20.30
CA VAL A 461 -11.25 -9.03 21.69
C VAL A 461 -12.63 -8.41 21.89
N TYR A 462 -13.57 -9.22 22.38
CA TYR A 462 -14.95 -8.83 22.64
C TYR A 462 -15.28 -8.83 24.12
N SER A 463 -15.88 -7.73 24.61
CA SER A 463 -16.30 -7.59 26.00
C SER A 463 -17.73 -8.11 26.22
N ILE A 464 -17.87 -9.11 27.09
CA ILE A 464 -19.13 -9.81 27.38
C ILE A 464 -19.46 -9.69 28.87
N LYS A 465 -20.61 -9.08 29.18
CA LYS A 465 -21.10 -8.98 30.57
C LYS A 465 -21.76 -10.28 31.01
N LEU A 466 -21.23 -10.87 32.09
CA LEU A 466 -21.77 -12.08 32.73
C LEU A 466 -22.11 -11.81 34.21
N ALA A 467 -23.18 -12.45 34.69
CA ALA A 467 -23.51 -12.54 36.11
C ALA A 467 -22.85 -13.79 36.73
N PRO A 468 -22.67 -13.87 38.06
CA PRO A 468 -22.15 -15.07 38.72
C PRO A 468 -23.04 -16.28 38.40
N GLY A 469 -22.42 -17.41 38.06
CA GLY A 469 -23.11 -18.65 37.68
C GLY A 469 -23.67 -18.66 36.24
N GLN A 470 -23.71 -17.52 35.55
CA GLN A 470 -24.15 -17.46 34.17
C GLN A 470 -23.19 -18.23 33.26
N LYS A 471 -23.73 -19.04 32.35
CA LYS A 471 -22.94 -19.84 31.42
C LYS A 471 -22.67 -19.05 30.14
N LEU A 472 -21.45 -19.14 29.63
CA LEU A 472 -21.05 -18.64 28.32
C LEU A 472 -20.68 -19.82 27.41
N THR A 473 -21.23 -19.82 26.20
CA THR A 473 -20.76 -20.66 25.10
C THR A 473 -20.29 -19.78 23.95
N ALA A 474 -19.25 -20.21 23.25
CA ALA A 474 -18.73 -19.51 22.08
C ALA A 474 -18.23 -20.50 21.03
N ARG A 475 -18.39 -20.15 19.76
CA ARG A 475 -17.86 -20.86 18.59
C ARG A 475 -17.26 -19.86 17.62
N VAL A 476 -16.04 -20.10 17.20
CA VAL A 476 -15.43 -19.40 16.07
C VAL A 476 -15.33 -20.33 14.88
N ARG A 477 -15.59 -19.82 13.68
CA ARG A 477 -15.14 -20.39 12.41
C ARG A 477 -14.12 -19.43 11.82
N GLY A 478 -12.85 -19.79 11.90
CA GLY A 478 -11.71 -18.99 11.48
C GLY A 478 -11.58 -18.87 9.96
N PRO A 479 -10.59 -18.09 9.50
CA PRO A 479 -10.27 -17.96 8.08
C PRO A 479 -9.90 -19.31 7.44
N ILE A 480 -10.13 -19.43 6.14
CA ILE A 480 -9.77 -20.63 5.39
C ILE A 480 -8.24 -20.73 5.32
N GLY A 481 -7.70 -21.88 5.71
CA GLY A 481 -6.26 -22.13 5.65
C GLY A 481 -5.46 -21.52 6.80
N ALA A 482 -6.13 -21.06 7.87
CA ALA A 482 -5.48 -20.55 9.07
C ALA A 482 -6.12 -21.15 10.34
N GLU A 483 -5.28 -21.47 11.33
CA GLU A 483 -5.74 -21.95 12.61
C GLU A 483 -6.09 -20.81 13.58
N THR A 484 -7.27 -20.94 14.21
CA THR A 484 -7.77 -20.02 15.23
C THR A 484 -7.81 -20.66 16.62
N LYS A 485 -7.76 -19.82 17.64
CA LYS A 485 -7.94 -20.18 19.04
C LYS A 485 -8.93 -19.23 19.71
N LEU A 486 -9.78 -19.78 20.57
CA LEU A 486 -10.63 -18.99 21.47
C LEU A 486 -10.05 -18.96 22.88
N LEU A 487 -10.00 -17.77 23.46
CA LEU A 487 -9.50 -17.53 24.81
C LEU A 487 -10.51 -16.66 25.56
N LEU A 488 -10.74 -16.92 26.84
CA LEU A 488 -11.62 -16.12 27.68
C LEU A 488 -10.87 -15.60 28.89
N TRP A 489 -10.96 -14.30 29.13
CA TRP A 489 -10.27 -13.61 30.21
C TRP A 489 -11.25 -13.05 31.24
N LYS A 490 -10.83 -13.03 32.51
CA LYS A 490 -11.65 -12.60 33.65
C LYS A 490 -11.94 -11.08 33.65
N PRO A 491 -12.91 -10.63 34.45
CA PRO A 491 -13.11 -9.21 34.72
C PRO A 491 -11.86 -8.53 35.27
N GLY A 492 -11.63 -7.29 34.83
CA GLY A 492 -10.47 -6.49 35.23
C GLY A 492 -9.23 -6.66 34.36
N THR A 493 -9.18 -7.63 33.44
CA THR A 493 -8.08 -7.77 32.47
C THR A 493 -7.93 -6.48 31.65
N LYS A 494 -6.67 -6.00 31.56
CA LYS A 494 -6.30 -4.77 30.84
C LYS A 494 -5.52 -5.04 29.55
N ARG A 495 -4.74 -6.12 29.54
CA ARG A 495 -3.90 -6.57 28.42
C ARG A 495 -4.11 -8.07 28.20
N VAL A 496 -4.24 -8.51 26.95
CA VAL A 496 -4.25 -9.94 26.56
C VAL A 496 -2.96 -10.36 25.85
N GLU A 497 -2.12 -9.40 25.45
CA GLU A 497 -0.79 -9.61 24.84
C GLU A 497 0.32 -8.73 25.47
N GLY A 498 1.59 -9.15 25.33
CA GLY A 498 2.79 -8.42 25.78
C GLY A 498 3.79 -9.23 26.64
N LEU A 499 4.95 -8.62 26.94
CA LEU A 499 6.09 -9.24 27.65
C LEU A 499 5.80 -9.67 29.11
N ALA A 500 4.67 -9.27 29.67
CA ALA A 500 4.24 -9.65 31.01
C ALA A 500 2.80 -10.18 30.99
N VAL A 501 2.59 -11.38 30.44
CA VAL A 501 1.30 -12.09 30.58
C VAL A 501 1.51 -13.38 31.34
N PRO A 502 1.16 -13.41 32.64
CA PRO A 502 0.43 -14.58 33.13
C PRO A 502 -0.47 -14.27 34.35
N ALA A 503 -1.75 -13.94 34.16
CA ALA A 503 -2.83 -14.23 35.12
C ALA A 503 -4.15 -13.63 34.64
N GLY A 504 -5.13 -14.46 34.29
CA GLY A 504 -6.49 -13.98 34.04
C GLY A 504 -7.29 -14.75 33.00
N ARG A 505 -6.64 -15.62 32.23
CA ARG A 505 -7.35 -16.56 31.35
C ARG A 505 -8.14 -17.55 32.21
N VAL A 506 -9.43 -17.68 31.93
CA VAL A 506 -10.38 -18.51 32.69
C VAL A 506 -10.98 -19.65 31.87
N ALA A 507 -10.94 -19.56 30.54
CA ALA A 507 -11.29 -20.64 29.63
C ALA A 507 -10.53 -20.47 28.30
N GLN A 508 -10.47 -21.55 27.51
CA GLN A 508 -9.96 -21.56 26.14
C GLN A 508 -10.56 -22.71 25.35
N SER A 509 -10.43 -22.69 24.03
CA SER A 509 -10.68 -23.88 23.20
C SER A 509 -9.70 -25.00 23.53
N THR A 510 -10.15 -26.25 23.38
CA THR A 510 -9.35 -27.44 23.69
C THR A 510 -8.23 -27.68 22.69
N ARG A 511 -8.41 -27.22 21.45
CA ARG A 511 -7.44 -27.34 20.37
C ARG A 511 -7.37 -26.00 19.59
N VAL A 512 -6.52 -26.00 18.58
CA VAL A 512 -6.44 -24.99 17.54
C VAL A 512 -7.02 -25.58 16.26
N GLY A 513 -7.61 -24.74 15.42
CA GLY A 513 -8.25 -25.20 14.19
C GLY A 513 -9.11 -24.15 13.50
N THR A 514 -9.68 -24.51 12.37
CA THR A 514 -10.59 -23.65 11.59
C THR A 514 -11.96 -23.49 12.25
N THR A 515 -12.34 -24.35 13.19
CA THR A 515 -13.59 -24.20 13.96
C THR A 515 -13.40 -24.64 15.40
N GLU A 516 -13.46 -23.68 16.32
CA GLU A 516 -13.14 -23.87 17.73
C GLU A 516 -14.24 -23.40 18.68
N TYR A 517 -14.24 -23.96 19.89
CA TYR A 517 -15.34 -23.82 20.83
C TYR A 517 -14.88 -23.57 22.27
N ILE A 518 -15.58 -22.66 22.95
CA ILE A 518 -15.73 -22.70 24.41
C ILE A 518 -17.10 -23.33 24.67
N ARG A 519 -17.10 -24.64 25.00
CA ARG A 519 -18.34 -25.44 25.09
C ARG A 519 -19.29 -24.97 26.19
N SER A 520 -18.74 -24.57 27.34
CA SER A 520 -19.49 -23.97 28.46
C SER A 520 -18.50 -23.48 29.51
N TYR A 521 -18.56 -22.20 29.85
CA TYR A 521 -17.87 -21.61 30.99
C TYR A 521 -18.87 -21.00 31.97
N SER A 522 -18.80 -21.35 33.26
CA SER A 522 -19.63 -20.73 34.30
C SER A 522 -18.87 -19.58 34.96
N ALA A 523 -19.44 -18.38 34.91
CA ALA A 523 -18.81 -17.18 35.43
C ALA A 523 -18.67 -17.23 36.96
N LYS A 524 -17.43 -17.13 37.46
CA LYS A 524 -17.13 -17.11 38.90
C LYS A 524 -17.43 -15.77 39.57
N ALA A 525 -17.51 -14.68 38.80
CA ALA A 525 -17.76 -13.35 39.31
C ALA A 525 -18.61 -12.55 38.33
N ALA A 526 -19.33 -11.55 38.83
CA ALA A 526 -20.00 -10.59 37.97
C ALA A 526 -18.97 -9.70 37.28
N GLY A 527 -19.16 -9.40 35.99
CA GLY A 527 -18.34 -8.40 35.32
C GLY A 527 -18.23 -8.58 33.82
N TRP A 528 -17.31 -7.80 33.24
CA TRP A 528 -16.97 -7.84 31.83
C TRP A 528 -15.83 -8.84 31.61
N TYR A 529 -16.17 -9.99 31.04
CA TYR A 529 -15.20 -10.95 30.54
C TYR A 529 -14.76 -10.54 29.13
N TYR A 530 -13.58 -10.99 28.71
CA TYR A 530 -13.05 -10.66 27.38
C TYR A 530 -12.85 -11.95 26.59
N LEU A 531 -13.63 -12.12 25.54
CA LEU A 531 -13.55 -13.25 24.61
C LEU A 531 -12.64 -12.85 23.46
N GLN A 532 -11.49 -13.51 23.37
CA GLN A 532 -10.47 -13.27 22.36
C GLN A 532 -10.52 -14.36 21.30
N VAL A 533 -10.58 -13.94 20.04
CA VAL A 533 -10.27 -14.74 18.85
C VAL A 533 -8.82 -14.44 18.48
N LYS A 534 -8.03 -15.47 18.21
CA LYS A 534 -6.61 -15.32 17.90
C LYS A 534 -6.21 -16.25 16.76
N LEU A 535 -5.48 -15.73 15.77
CA LEU A 535 -4.71 -16.57 14.86
C LEU A 535 -3.46 -17.10 15.56
N VAL A 536 -3.18 -18.40 15.40
CA VAL A 536 -2.01 -19.05 16.03
C VAL A 536 -0.89 -19.35 15.04
N GLU A 537 -1.17 -19.21 13.74
CA GLU A 537 -0.23 -19.41 12.65
C GLU A 537 -0.48 -18.36 11.54
N PRO A 538 0.53 -18.12 10.67
CA PRO A 538 0.40 -17.27 9.49
C PRO A 538 -0.86 -17.56 8.67
N GLY A 539 -1.65 -16.52 8.41
CA GLY A 539 -2.92 -16.64 7.70
C GLY A 539 -3.76 -15.38 7.84
N TRP A 540 -4.80 -15.24 7.03
CA TRP A 540 -5.68 -14.07 7.04
C TRP A 540 -7.04 -14.39 6.45
N GLY A 541 -8.00 -13.51 6.70
CA GLY A 541 -9.31 -13.52 6.07
C GLY A 541 -10.45 -13.41 7.06
N SER A 542 -11.66 -13.64 6.56
CA SER A 542 -12.88 -13.47 7.35
C SER A 542 -13.11 -14.65 8.31
N TYR A 543 -13.64 -14.34 9.48
CA TYR A 543 -14.11 -15.34 10.43
C TYR A 543 -15.53 -15.01 10.91
N THR A 544 -16.18 -16.00 11.53
CA THR A 544 -17.45 -15.78 12.23
C THR A 544 -17.35 -16.23 13.68
N LEU A 545 -17.83 -15.39 14.60
CA LEU A 545 -17.92 -15.69 16.02
C LEU A 545 -19.39 -15.71 16.46
N ASP A 546 -19.84 -16.86 16.94
CA ASP A 546 -21.15 -17.06 17.55
C ASP A 546 -20.96 -17.19 19.07
N TYR A 547 -21.67 -16.41 19.89
CA TYR A 547 -21.67 -16.61 21.35
C TYR A 547 -23.08 -16.48 21.95
N ALA A 548 -23.32 -17.22 23.04
CA ALA A 548 -24.57 -17.18 23.80
C ALA A 548 -24.28 -17.20 25.30
N LYS A 549 -25.13 -16.50 26.07
CA LYS A 549 -25.10 -16.58 27.54
C LYS A 549 -26.44 -17.05 28.08
N GLN A 550 -26.39 -17.97 29.05
CA GLN A 550 -27.55 -18.65 29.63
C GLN A 550 -27.52 -18.50 31.14
#